data_AF-A0A1V0TPI1-F1
#
_entry.id   AF-A0A1V0TPI1-F1
#
_cell.length_a   1.000
_cell.length_b   1.000
_cell.length_c   1.000
_cell.angle_alpha   90.00
_cell.angle_beta   90.00
_cell.angle_gamma   90.00
#
_symmetry.space_group_name_H-M   'P 1'
#
loop_
_entity.id
_entity.type
_entity.pdbx_description
1 polymer ?
#
loop_
_entity_poly.entity_id
_entity_poly.type
_entity_poly.pdbx_seq_one_letter_code
_entity_poly.pdbx_strand_id
1 'polypeptide(L)' 'MTTAAAPLRVTWVQPEDLVGHELRQAAEDGREAAALARRWRAAGGRGPPKTASGCGGSGAAATRRR' A
#
# COMPACT_ATOMS: atom_id res chain seq x y z
N MET A 1 31.95 -6.99 -21.79
CA MET A 1 32.18 -6.08 -20.64
C MET A 1 30.97 -6.16 -19.73
N THR A 2 31.07 -6.86 -18.59
CA THR A 2 29.95 -6.96 -17.63
C THR A 2 30.14 -5.85 -16.59
N THR A 3 29.22 -4.89 -16.56
CA THR A 3 29.18 -3.90 -15.48
C THR A 3 28.68 -4.58 -14.22
N ALA A 4 29.37 -4.40 -13.11
CA ALA A 4 28.86 -4.79 -11.79
C ALA A 4 27.71 -3.85 -11.40
N ALA A 5 26.55 -4.41 -11.06
CA ALA A 5 25.39 -3.63 -10.62
C ALA A 5 25.65 -2.96 -9.26
N ALA A 6 25.21 -1.71 -9.12
CA ALA A 6 25.30 -0.98 -7.86
C ALA A 6 24.45 -1.64 -6.75
N PRO A 7 24.82 -1.48 -5.46
CA PRO A 7 24.08 -2.07 -4.35
C PRO A 7 22.65 -1.52 -4.25
N LEU A 8 21.68 -2.41 -4.02
CA LEU A 8 20.26 -2.07 -3.88
C LEU A 8 19.87 -1.91 -2.41
N ARG A 9 19.09 -0.86 -2.10
CA ARG A 9 18.39 -0.71 -0.82
C ARG A 9 16.95 -1.16 -0.99
N VAL A 10 16.56 -2.17 -0.21
CA VAL A 10 15.18 -2.66 -0.15
C VAL A 10 14.54 -2.13 1.13
N THR A 11 13.30 -1.67 1.00
CA THR A 11 12.43 -1.38 2.16
C THR A 11 11.22 -2.30 2.07
N TRP A 12 10.71 -2.71 3.23
CA TRP A 12 9.49 -3.49 3.29
C TRP A 12 8.28 -2.57 3.22
N VAL A 13 7.20 -3.06 2.63
CA VAL A 13 5.88 -2.42 2.59
C VAL A 13 4.85 -3.35 3.25
N GLN A 14 3.87 -2.80 3.95
CA GLN A 14 2.77 -3.62 4.46
C GLN A 14 1.99 -4.22 3.29
N PRO A 15 1.64 -5.52 3.30
CA PRO A 15 0.93 -6.16 2.20
C PRO A 15 -0.45 -5.52 1.95
N GLU A 16 -1.09 -4.98 2.97
CA GLU A 16 -2.41 -4.33 2.89
C GLU A 16 -2.37 -3.03 2.07
N ASP A 17 -1.23 -2.33 2.06
CA ASP A 17 -1.06 -1.11 1.26
C ASP A 17 -1.14 -1.44 -0.23
N LEU A 18 -0.62 -2.61 -0.63
CA LEU A 18 -0.62 -3.06 -2.03
C LEU A 18 -2.05 -3.31 -2.54
N VAL A 19 -2.93 -3.86 -1.70
CA VAL A 19 -4.32 -4.17 -2.10
C VAL A 19 -5.07 -2.91 -2.53
N GLY A 20 -4.89 -1.80 -1.82
CA GLY A 20 -5.48 -0.51 -2.19
C GLY A 20 -4.95 0.00 -3.53
N HIS A 21 -3.65 -0.19 -3.80
CA HIS A 21 -3.03 0.19 -5.07
C HIS A 21 -3.58 -0.65 -6.23
N GLU A 22 -3.64 -1.97 -6.09
CA GLU A 22 -4.12 -2.87 -7.15
C GLU A 22 -5.59 -2.63 -7.50
N LEU A 23 -6.44 -2.34 -6.51
CA LEU A 23 -7.84 -2.00 -6.76
C LEU A 23 -7.99 -0.68 -7.52
N ARG A 24 -7.11 0.30 -7.24
CA ARG A 24 -7.08 1.57 -7.98
C ARG A 24 -6.55 1.36 -9.40
N GLN A 25 -5.46 0.61 -9.57
CA GLN A 25 -4.93 0.26 -10.90
C GLN A 25 -5.98 -0.49 -11.72
N ALA A 26 -6.67 -1.46 -11.15
CA ALA A 26 -7.74 -2.16 -11.84
C ALA A 26 -8.84 -1.20 -12.35
N ALA A 27 -9.23 -0.21 -11.55
CA ALA A 27 -10.20 0.80 -11.98
C ALA A 27 -9.64 1.72 -13.09
N GLU A 28 -8.37 2.13 -12.99
CA GLU A 28 -7.67 2.92 -14.02
C GLU A 28 -7.51 2.15 -15.33
N ASP A 29 -7.32 0.83 -15.25
CA ASP A 29 -7.24 -0.11 -16.37
C ASP A 29 -8.63 -0.47 -16.95
N GLY A 30 -9.72 0.03 -16.36
CA GLY A 30 -11.09 -0.30 -16.77
C GLY A 30 -11.55 -1.72 -16.41
N ARG A 31 -10.83 -2.43 -15.52
CA ARG A 31 -11.22 -3.75 -15.00
C ARG A 31 -12.31 -3.60 -13.94
N GLU A 32 -13.28 -4.51 -13.95
CA GLU A 32 -14.33 -4.55 -12.92
C GLU A 32 -13.73 -5.05 -11.60
N ALA A 33 -13.46 -4.10 -10.70
CA ALA A 33 -12.96 -4.38 -9.35
C ALA A 33 -13.84 -3.76 -8.26
N ALA A 34 -15.02 -3.21 -8.60
CA ALA A 34 -15.85 -2.50 -7.66
C ALA A 34 -16.43 -3.44 -6.59
N ALA A 35 -16.81 -4.66 -6.99
CA ALA A 35 -17.26 -5.69 -6.05
C ALA A 35 -16.18 -6.07 -5.03
N LEU A 36 -14.93 -6.23 -5.49
CA LEU A 36 -13.77 -6.53 -4.66
C LEU A 36 -13.42 -5.34 -3.75
N ALA A 37 -13.43 -4.12 -4.29
CA ALA A 37 -13.18 -2.90 -3.52
C ALA A 37 -14.21 -2.70 -2.41
N ARG A 38 -15.49 -3.02 -2.66
CA ARG A 38 -16.53 -2.99 -1.64
C ARG A 38 -16.27 -4.01 -0.54
N ARG A 39 -15.93 -5.25 -0.89
CA ARG A 39 -15.59 -6.30 0.09
C ARG A 39 -14.37 -5.92 0.93
N TRP A 40 -13.34 -5.37 0.30
CA TRP A 40 -12.15 -4.88 0.96
C TRP A 40 -12.47 -3.81 2.00
N ARG A 41 -13.22 -2.77 1.60
CA ARG A 41 -13.65 -1.70 2.52
C ARG A 41 -14.52 -2.23 3.67
N ALA A 42 -15.42 -3.17 3.38
CA ALA A 42 -16.26 -3.79 4.41
C ALA A 42 -15.44 -4.58 5.44
N ALA A 43 -14.27 -5.11 5.05
CA ALA A 43 -13.33 -5.78 5.95
C ALA A 43 -12.41 -4.80 6.73
N GLY A 44 -12.64 -3.49 6.63
CA GLY A 44 -11.79 -2.45 7.24
C GLY A 44 -10.60 -2.01 6.37
N GLY A 45 -10.54 -2.51 5.13
CA GLY A 45 -9.53 -2.16 4.14
C GLY A 45 -9.59 -0.69 3.74
N ARG A 46 -8.42 -0.06 3.60
CA ARG A 46 -8.28 1.35 3.21
C ARG A 46 -7.91 1.48 1.73
N GLY A 47 -8.11 2.67 1.19
CA GLY A 47 -7.58 3.02 -0.13
C GLY A 47 -6.06 3.07 -0.13
N PRO A 48 -5.42 3.16 -1.31
CA PRO A 48 -3.97 3.23 -1.41
C PRO A 48 -3.45 4.42 -0.60
N PRO A 49 -2.44 4.21 0.27
CA PRO A 49 -1.87 5.31 1.03
C PRO A 49 -1.15 6.29 0.10
N LYS A 50 -1.05 7.55 0.53
CA LYS A 50 -0.33 8.59 -0.25
C LYS A 50 1.18 8.34 -0.30
N THR A 51 1.70 7.57 0.65
CA THR A 51 3.11 7.18 0.80
C THR A 51 3.17 5.75 1.28
N ALA A 52 4.19 4.98 0.89
CA ALA A 52 4.36 3.61 1.39
C ALA A 52 4.44 3.59 2.93
N SER A 53 3.67 2.73 3.60
CA SER A 53 3.82 2.55 5.05
C SER A 53 5.08 1.73 5.32
N GLY A 54 5.94 2.26 6.19
CA GLY A 54 7.03 1.49 6.77
C GLY A 54 6.55 0.57 7.89
N CYS A 55 7.46 -0.16 8.52
CA CYS A 55 7.18 -0.88 9.76
C CYS A 55 6.91 0.15 10.88
N GLY A 56 5.66 0.52 11.04
CA GLY A 56 5.15 1.56 11.92
C GLY A 56 3.72 1.80 11.53
N GLY A 57 2.79 1.14 12.23
CA GLY A 57 1.38 1.10 11.86
C GLY A 57 0.85 2.49 11.54
N SER A 58 0.14 2.61 10.41
CA SER A 58 -0.60 3.81 10.03
C SER A 58 -1.73 4.06 11.05
N GLY A 59 -1.32 4.64 12.17
CA GLY A 59 -2.08 5.05 13.34
C GLY A 59 -1.35 6.24 13.97
N ALA A 60 -1.13 7.30 13.18
CA ALA A 60 -0.62 8.56 13.70
C ALA A 60 -1.72 9.25 14.54
N ALA A 61 -1.83 8.82 15.79
CA ALA A 61 -2.34 9.61 16.90
C ALA A 61 -1.66 9.15 18.20
N ALA A 62 -0.33 9.16 18.24
CA ALA A 62 0.39 9.17 19.50
C ALA A 62 0.35 10.61 20.04
N THR A 63 -0.74 10.97 20.73
CA THR A 63 -0.73 12.14 21.61
C THR A 63 0.27 11.84 22.73
N ARG A 64 1.50 12.33 22.56
CA ARG A 64 2.52 12.25 23.62
C ARG A 64 2.06 13.16 24.75
N ARG A 65 1.42 12.60 25.78
CA ARG A 65 1.18 13.32 27.04
C ARG A 65 2.30 12.95 28.01
N ARG A 66 3.13 13.98 28.26
CA ARG A 66 4.19 14.16 29.28
C ARG A 66 5.05 12.95 29.62
#